data_AF-A0A2E7L537-F1
#
_entry.id   AF-A0A2E7L537-F1
#
_cell.length_a   1.000
_cell.length_b   1.000
_cell.length_c   1.000
_cell.angle_alpha   90.00
_cell.angle_beta   90.00
_cell.angle_gamma   90.00
#
_symmetry.space_group_name_H-M   'P 1'
#
loop_
_entity.id
_entity.type
_entity.pdbx_description
1 polymer ?
#
loop_
_entity_poly.entity_id
_entity_poly.type
_entity_poly.pdbx_seq_one_letter_code
_entity_poly.pdbx_strand_id
1 'polypeptide(L)'
;MTNTPSPETLEDKQRTALPWLRRRLWIPLVILGVAFGVRALAADFDSAWATVTVVLLSVISVATLASKWFRKTGTTGRWVFSITGMALSAVLLLSFRIDTFSGNMWPKFEPRWLTPHDESLNALSVTGQEIGLSRSTPGDFPQFLGPLRDNSVPHVRLDPDWKTHPPRRLWKRSIGAGWGGFSAVNGYAVTMEQRGPVELVVCYDIETGEPHWSHSEKLRHESLLGGIGPRSTPTIDQGQVFALGATGVLRCLDGASGNAIWQFDLLAHYGISPAEESAGIAWGRSASPLVTRNLVIIPAGGSPQQRVSLVALNRTNGRIVWEGGDSQVSYASPSLVTLAGVPQILIVNESTVTAHAPDSGKLLWSHPWEGSSSSNASVSQALAATDSTVLLSKGYGIGAEYLQLEMTDKRQIQVHSLWASSRVLKTKFTNACLYDGYAYGLSDGVLECVEISSGRRTWKRGRFGHGQLLRAGDHLLIQAESGEIVLVEANSTRFKKIGSIPALEGQTWNNLCLYENRLLVRNAREATCFSLAIQP
;
A
#
# COMPACT_ATOMS: atom_id res chain seq x y z
N MET A 1 -59.27 -73.18 15.17
CA MET A 1 -58.21 -72.48 14.41
C MET A 1 -57.76 -71.31 15.25
N THR A 2 -56.69 -71.50 16.00
CA THR A 2 -56.14 -70.54 16.97
C THR A 2 -54.63 -70.59 16.86
N ASN A 3 -54.00 -69.46 16.54
CA ASN A 3 -52.91 -68.84 17.32
C ASN A 3 -52.12 -67.83 16.48
N THR A 4 -52.05 -66.63 17.03
CA THR A 4 -51.07 -65.57 16.79
C THR A 4 -49.63 -66.04 17.05
N PRO A 5 -48.63 -65.36 16.47
CA PRO A 5 -47.75 -64.46 17.24
C PRO A 5 -47.44 -63.17 16.44
N SER A 6 -46.92 -62.06 16.94
CA SER A 6 -46.67 -61.41 18.24
C SER A 6 -46.26 -59.96 17.89
N PRO A 7 -46.43 -58.96 18.76
CA PRO A 7 -46.05 -57.58 18.44
C PRO A 7 -44.55 -57.37 18.69
N GLU A 8 -43.75 -57.33 17.63
CA GLU A 8 -42.40 -56.75 17.72
C GLU A 8 -42.52 -55.22 17.79
N THR A 9 -42.54 -54.75 19.04
CA THR A 9 -41.81 -53.57 19.54
C THR A 9 -41.41 -52.52 18.49
N LEU A 10 -42.19 -51.44 18.45
CA LEU A 10 -41.78 -50.10 17.99
C LEU A 10 -40.71 -49.50 18.93
N GLU A 11 -39.62 -50.21 19.14
CA GLU A 11 -38.57 -49.83 20.09
C GLU A 11 -37.16 -49.97 19.47
N ASP A 12 -36.94 -49.48 18.24
CA ASP A 12 -35.57 -49.13 17.80
C ASP A 12 -35.48 -48.07 16.67
N LYS A 13 -36.46 -47.14 16.61
CA LYS A 13 -36.37 -45.96 15.73
C LYS A 13 -36.19 -44.64 16.48
N GLN A 14 -35.59 -44.72 17.67
CA GLN A 14 -34.96 -43.56 18.32
C GLN A 14 -33.44 -43.73 18.39
N ARG A 15 -32.80 -44.09 17.27
CA ARG A 15 -31.38 -43.78 17.09
C ARG A 15 -31.26 -42.29 16.79
N THR A 16 -31.22 -41.53 17.87
CA THR A 16 -30.64 -40.20 17.98
C THR A 16 -29.52 -40.01 16.95
N ALA A 17 -29.65 -38.98 16.13
CA ALA A 17 -28.59 -38.51 15.25
C ALA A 17 -27.28 -38.37 16.06
N LEU A 18 -26.22 -39.02 15.57
CA LEU A 18 -24.81 -38.70 15.83
C LEU A 18 -24.33 -38.68 17.33
N PRO A 19 -24.45 -39.77 18.12
CA PRO A 19 -23.83 -39.84 19.45
C PRO A 19 -22.28 -39.75 19.41
N TRP A 20 -21.68 -40.03 18.25
CA TRP A 20 -20.23 -39.96 18.03
C TRP A 20 -19.69 -38.53 17.84
N LEU A 21 -20.55 -37.54 17.49
CA LEU A 21 -20.15 -36.13 17.44
C LEU A 21 -19.77 -35.64 18.85
N ARG A 22 -20.54 -36.04 19.86
CA ARG A 22 -20.43 -35.46 21.22
C ARG A 22 -19.14 -35.77 21.98
N ARG A 23 -18.48 -36.91 21.75
CA ARG A 23 -17.40 -37.35 22.68
C ARG A 23 -16.01 -36.73 22.43
N ARG A 24 -15.71 -36.18 21.23
CA ARG A 24 -14.37 -35.59 20.93
C ARG A 24 -14.36 -34.42 19.93
N LEU A 25 -15.51 -33.79 19.65
CA LEU A 25 -15.59 -32.49 18.95
C LEU A 25 -14.81 -31.37 19.65
N TRP A 26 -14.51 -31.55 20.95
CA TRP A 26 -13.79 -30.57 21.73
C TRP A 26 -12.40 -30.26 21.17
N ILE A 27 -11.68 -31.18 20.51
CA ILE A 27 -10.34 -30.86 19.94
C ILE A 27 -10.44 -29.83 18.80
N PRO A 28 -11.20 -30.08 17.71
CA PRO A 28 -11.38 -29.07 16.67
C PRO A 28 -12.12 -27.82 17.17
N LEU A 29 -13.02 -27.94 18.15
CA LEU A 29 -13.64 -26.77 18.80
C LEU A 29 -12.65 -25.96 19.65
N VAL A 30 -11.69 -26.61 20.32
CA VAL A 30 -10.60 -25.96 21.05
C VAL A 30 -9.62 -25.35 20.06
N ILE A 31 -9.28 -26.02 18.95
CA ILE A 31 -8.43 -25.41 17.92
C ILE A 31 -9.12 -24.19 17.28
N LEU A 32 -10.42 -24.29 16.97
CA LEU A 32 -11.22 -23.15 16.51
C LEU A 32 -11.34 -22.05 17.58
N GLY A 33 -11.49 -22.42 18.85
CA GLY A 33 -11.53 -21.50 19.98
C GLY A 33 -10.19 -20.78 20.20
N VAL A 34 -9.07 -21.49 20.04
CA VAL A 34 -7.71 -20.94 20.06
C VAL A 34 -7.49 -20.04 18.84
N ALA A 35 -7.93 -20.45 17.64
CA ALA A 35 -7.87 -19.62 16.45
C ALA A 35 -8.70 -18.33 16.60
N PHE A 36 -9.89 -18.42 17.19
CA PHE A 36 -10.73 -17.26 17.51
C PHE A 36 -10.09 -16.39 18.60
N GLY A 37 -9.50 -16.99 19.63
CA GLY A 37 -8.78 -16.30 20.69
C GLY A 37 -7.54 -15.54 20.17
N VAL A 38 -6.74 -16.18 19.31
CA VAL A 38 -5.62 -15.54 18.60
C VAL A 38 -6.12 -14.36 17.78
N ARG A 39 -7.25 -14.50 17.06
CA ARG A 39 -7.82 -13.40 16.27
C ARG A 39 -8.40 -12.26 17.12
N ALA A 40 -8.97 -12.57 18.28
CA ALA A 40 -9.49 -11.58 19.23
C ALA A 40 -8.35 -10.81 19.92
N LEU A 41 -7.24 -11.48 20.24
CA LEU A 41 -6.03 -10.88 20.80
C LEU A 41 -5.12 -10.23 19.73
N ALA A 42 -5.35 -10.52 18.44
CA ALA A 42 -4.60 -9.93 17.33
C ALA A 42 -4.84 -8.42 17.14
N ALA A 43 -5.65 -7.76 17.96
CA ALA A 43 -5.67 -6.30 18.00
C ALA A 43 -4.29 -5.71 18.32
N ASP A 44 -3.46 -6.46 19.07
CA ASP A 44 -2.10 -6.08 19.46
C ASP A 44 -0.98 -6.78 18.66
N PHE A 45 -1.29 -7.79 17.84
CA PHE A 45 -0.34 -8.50 16.96
C PHE A 45 -0.52 -8.14 15.47
N ASP A 46 0.49 -8.42 14.64
CA ASP A 46 0.37 -8.23 13.18
C ASP A 46 -0.78 -9.09 12.61
N SER A 47 -1.68 -8.43 11.89
CA SER A 47 -2.94 -9.04 11.41
C SER A 47 -2.74 -10.11 10.35
N ALA A 48 -1.62 -10.09 9.62
CA ALA A 48 -1.30 -11.09 8.59
C ALA A 48 -0.78 -12.37 9.24
N TRP A 49 0.10 -12.27 10.23
CA TRP A 49 0.55 -13.46 10.98
C TRP A 49 -0.60 -14.16 11.67
N ALA A 50 -1.52 -13.40 12.27
CA ALA A 50 -2.75 -13.97 12.83
C ALA A 50 -3.57 -14.75 11.79
N THR A 51 -3.69 -14.23 10.56
CA THR A 51 -4.36 -14.95 9.45
C THR A 51 -3.65 -16.26 9.13
N VAL A 52 -2.32 -16.23 8.96
CA VAL A 52 -1.52 -17.43 8.64
C VAL A 52 -1.70 -18.50 9.71
N THR A 53 -1.63 -18.14 10.99
CA THR A 53 -1.85 -19.07 12.11
C THR A 53 -3.25 -19.69 12.07
N VAL A 54 -4.30 -18.88 11.82
CA VAL A 54 -5.68 -19.38 11.73
C VAL A 54 -5.85 -20.37 10.58
N VAL A 55 -5.27 -20.09 9.41
CA VAL A 55 -5.32 -20.99 8.24
C VAL A 55 -4.61 -22.31 8.55
N LEU A 56 -3.40 -22.27 9.12
CA LEU A 56 -2.65 -23.48 9.50
C LEU A 56 -3.41 -24.35 10.50
N LEU A 57 -3.96 -23.74 11.56
CA LEU A 57 -4.75 -24.44 12.57
C LEU A 57 -6.03 -25.06 11.99
N SER A 58 -6.65 -24.37 11.02
CA SER A 58 -7.84 -24.87 10.32
C SER A 58 -7.52 -26.10 9.46
N VAL A 59 -6.41 -26.06 8.71
CA VAL A 59 -5.94 -27.20 7.89
C VAL A 59 -5.64 -28.41 8.77
N ILE A 60 -4.93 -28.21 9.89
CA ILE A 60 -4.64 -29.29 10.86
C ILE A 60 -5.94 -29.87 11.43
N SER A 61 -6.92 -29.02 11.75
CA SER A 61 -8.24 -29.46 12.25
C SER A 61 -8.98 -30.33 11.24
N VAL A 62 -9.01 -29.92 9.96
CA VAL A 62 -9.62 -30.71 8.89
C VAL A 62 -8.87 -32.03 8.68
N ALA A 63 -7.54 -32.02 8.67
CA ALA A 63 -6.73 -33.23 8.52
C ALA A 63 -6.94 -34.24 9.67
N THR A 64 -7.06 -33.76 10.91
CA THR A 64 -7.33 -34.62 12.06
C THR A 64 -8.75 -35.21 12.04
N LEU A 65 -9.74 -34.47 11.55
CA LEU A 65 -11.11 -34.98 11.34
C LEU A 65 -11.14 -36.01 10.20
N ALA A 66 -10.50 -35.70 9.07
CA ALA A 66 -10.42 -36.57 7.90
C ALA A 66 -9.71 -37.90 8.24
N SER A 67 -8.56 -37.85 8.93
CA SER A 67 -7.83 -39.06 9.34
C SER A 67 -8.62 -39.96 10.30
N LYS A 68 -9.40 -39.36 11.22
CA LYS A 68 -10.28 -40.11 12.13
C LYS A 68 -11.44 -40.77 11.40
N TRP A 69 -12.06 -40.06 10.47
CA TRP A 69 -13.13 -40.61 9.64
C TRP A 69 -12.61 -41.76 8.78
N PHE A 70 -11.42 -41.58 8.18
CA PHE A 70 -10.72 -42.62 7.43
C PHE A 70 -10.52 -43.90 8.24
N ARG A 71 -10.10 -43.80 9.52
CA ARG A 71 -9.90 -44.99 10.38
C ARG A 71 -11.18 -45.79 10.64
N LYS A 72 -12.38 -45.20 10.47
CA LYS A 72 -13.67 -45.85 10.78
C LYS A 72 -14.46 -46.34 9.57
N THR A 73 -14.11 -45.93 8.35
CA THR A 73 -14.77 -46.39 7.12
C THR A 73 -14.18 -47.71 6.60
N GLY A 74 -15.01 -48.56 6.00
CA GLY A 74 -14.56 -49.79 5.33
C GLY A 74 -13.67 -49.49 4.11
N THR A 75 -12.89 -50.47 3.65
CA THR A 75 -11.88 -50.31 2.57
C THR A 75 -12.44 -49.68 1.30
N THR A 76 -13.62 -50.12 0.83
CA THR A 76 -14.26 -49.55 -0.38
C THR A 76 -14.69 -48.09 -0.19
N GLY A 77 -15.26 -47.75 0.98
CA GLY A 77 -15.66 -46.38 1.30
C GLY A 77 -14.48 -45.42 1.42
N ARG A 78 -13.32 -45.91 1.91
CA ARG A 78 -12.07 -45.15 1.90
C ARG A 78 -11.61 -44.83 0.48
N TRP A 79 -11.59 -45.82 -0.42
CA TRP A 79 -11.16 -45.62 -1.80
C TRP A 79 -12.06 -44.63 -2.55
N VAL A 80 -13.38 -44.81 -2.49
CA VAL A 80 -14.34 -43.89 -3.15
C VAL A 80 -14.17 -42.46 -2.64
N PHE A 81 -14.09 -42.27 -1.32
CA PHE A 81 -13.90 -40.93 -0.76
C PHE A 81 -12.54 -40.33 -1.11
N SER A 82 -11.47 -41.13 -1.11
CA SER A 82 -10.13 -40.68 -1.48
C SER A 82 -10.08 -40.22 -2.93
N ILE A 83 -10.61 -41.04 -3.84
CA ILE A 83 -10.63 -40.76 -5.27
C ILE A 83 -11.54 -39.56 -5.53
N THR A 84 -12.72 -39.50 -4.92
CA THR A 84 -13.65 -38.36 -5.08
C THR A 84 -13.06 -37.08 -4.51
N GLY A 85 -12.45 -37.13 -3.32
CA GLY A 85 -11.81 -35.97 -2.70
C GLY A 85 -10.59 -35.50 -3.48
N MET A 86 -9.78 -36.42 -4.00
CA MET A 86 -8.64 -36.11 -4.88
C MET A 86 -9.10 -35.53 -6.21
N ALA A 87 -10.14 -36.08 -6.82
CA ALA A 87 -10.73 -35.57 -8.05
C ALA A 87 -11.32 -34.16 -7.84
N LEU A 88 -12.08 -33.92 -6.78
CA LEU A 88 -12.63 -32.60 -6.45
C LEU A 88 -11.52 -31.59 -6.14
N SER A 89 -10.48 -31.99 -5.40
CA SER A 89 -9.33 -31.13 -5.12
C SER A 89 -8.55 -30.80 -6.39
N ALA A 90 -8.34 -31.79 -7.27
CA ALA A 90 -7.72 -31.59 -8.57
C ALA A 90 -8.55 -30.63 -9.42
N VAL A 91 -9.88 -30.83 -9.50
CA VAL A 91 -10.79 -29.92 -10.22
C VAL A 91 -10.69 -28.51 -9.66
N LEU A 92 -10.70 -28.31 -8.34
CA LEU A 92 -10.55 -26.99 -7.72
C LEU A 92 -9.20 -26.35 -8.05
N LEU A 93 -8.08 -27.08 -7.88
CA LEU A 93 -6.73 -26.55 -8.12
C LEU A 93 -6.44 -26.27 -9.62
N LEU A 94 -7.06 -27.04 -10.51
CA LEU A 94 -7.00 -26.86 -11.96
C LEU A 94 -7.98 -25.80 -12.47
N SER A 95 -9.10 -25.57 -11.77
CA SER A 95 -10.11 -24.58 -12.18
C SER A 95 -9.79 -23.17 -11.71
N PHE A 96 -9.15 -23.04 -10.54
CA PHE A 96 -8.84 -21.74 -9.95
C PHE A 96 -7.33 -21.52 -9.86
N ARG A 97 -6.89 -20.27 -10.08
CA ARG A 97 -5.56 -19.78 -9.72
C ARG A 97 -5.69 -18.81 -8.54
N ILE A 98 -4.60 -18.66 -7.80
CA ILE A 98 -4.48 -17.50 -6.91
C ILE A 98 -4.10 -16.31 -7.79
N ASP A 99 -4.94 -15.30 -7.81
CA ASP A 99 -4.71 -14.05 -8.54
C ASP A 99 -3.79 -13.12 -7.73
N THR A 100 -4.14 -12.88 -6.46
CA THR A 100 -3.39 -11.99 -5.57
C THR A 100 -3.67 -12.32 -4.10
N PHE A 101 -3.01 -11.62 -3.18
CA PHE A 101 -3.27 -11.65 -1.74
C PHE A 101 -3.71 -10.28 -1.23
N SER A 102 -4.69 -10.26 -0.31
CA SER A 102 -4.98 -9.05 0.48
C SER A 102 -3.78 -8.65 1.36
N GLY A 103 -3.74 -7.43 1.89
CA GLY A 103 -2.66 -7.03 2.80
C GLY A 103 -2.67 -7.78 4.14
N ASN A 104 -3.76 -8.52 4.41
CA ASN A 104 -3.87 -9.46 5.53
C ASN A 104 -3.56 -10.91 5.13
N MET A 105 -2.95 -11.14 3.97
CA MET A 105 -2.55 -12.44 3.43
C MET A 105 -3.70 -13.41 3.15
N TRP A 106 -4.92 -12.91 2.92
CA TRP A 106 -5.99 -13.74 2.34
C TRP A 106 -5.80 -13.91 0.83
N PRO A 107 -5.72 -15.14 0.32
CA PRO A 107 -5.64 -15.40 -1.12
C PRO A 107 -6.98 -15.04 -1.80
N LYS A 108 -6.89 -14.42 -2.97
CA LYS A 108 -8.01 -14.21 -3.89
C LYS A 108 -7.90 -15.19 -5.04
N PHE A 109 -8.97 -15.94 -5.26
CA PHE A 109 -9.02 -16.95 -6.31
C PHE A 109 -9.78 -16.41 -7.52
N GLU A 110 -9.25 -16.66 -8.70
CA GLU A 110 -9.94 -16.42 -9.96
C GLU A 110 -9.95 -17.69 -10.82
N PRO A 111 -11.01 -17.92 -11.62
CA PRO A 111 -11.01 -19.00 -12.60
C PRO A 111 -9.85 -18.88 -13.60
N ARG A 112 -9.16 -20.00 -13.88
CA ARG A 112 -7.97 -20.03 -14.76
C ARG A 112 -8.26 -19.65 -16.21
N TRP A 113 -9.51 -19.80 -16.66
CA TRP A 113 -9.93 -19.48 -18.02
C TRP A 113 -10.27 -17.99 -18.21
N LEU A 114 -10.22 -17.17 -17.16
CA LEU A 114 -10.31 -15.73 -17.30
C LEU A 114 -8.94 -15.13 -17.61
N THR A 115 -8.87 -14.33 -18.67
CA THR A 115 -7.68 -13.52 -18.98
C THR A 115 -7.43 -12.52 -17.85
N PRO A 116 -6.19 -12.40 -17.34
CA PRO A 116 -5.83 -11.35 -16.37
C PRO A 116 -6.26 -9.97 -16.84
N HIS A 117 -6.68 -9.11 -15.92
CA HIS A 117 -7.19 -7.77 -16.27
C HIS A 117 -6.16 -6.94 -17.04
N ASP A 118 -4.89 -6.96 -16.64
CA ASP A 118 -3.82 -6.21 -17.32
C ASP A 118 -3.54 -6.71 -18.74
N GLU A 119 -3.81 -7.99 -19.02
CA GLU A 119 -3.64 -8.60 -20.34
C GLU A 119 -4.88 -8.48 -21.23
N SER A 120 -6.06 -8.24 -20.63
CA SER A 120 -7.32 -8.08 -21.38
C SER A 120 -7.50 -6.68 -21.98
N LEU A 121 -6.72 -5.70 -21.50
CA LEU A 121 -6.76 -4.33 -21.99
C LEU A 121 -6.03 -4.20 -23.32
N ASN A 122 -6.71 -3.56 -24.28
CA ASN A 122 -6.08 -3.14 -25.54
C ASN A 122 -4.97 -2.10 -25.29
N ALA A 123 -4.15 -1.89 -26.32
CA ALA A 123 -3.26 -0.73 -26.40
C ALA A 123 -4.05 0.56 -26.10
N LEU A 124 -3.45 1.46 -25.34
CA LEU A 124 -4.11 2.70 -24.94
C LEU A 124 -4.22 3.63 -26.15
N SER A 125 -5.44 4.00 -26.53
CA SER A 125 -5.70 5.07 -27.50
C SER A 125 -5.54 6.42 -26.82
N VAL A 126 -4.68 7.28 -27.37
CA VAL A 126 -4.41 8.62 -26.85
C VAL A 126 -4.93 9.67 -27.83
N THR A 127 -5.36 10.83 -27.32
CA THR A 127 -5.82 11.93 -28.18
C THR A 127 -4.67 12.56 -28.96
N GLY A 128 -3.46 12.54 -28.41
CA GLY A 128 -2.26 13.13 -29.03
C GLY A 128 -2.24 14.66 -29.00
N GLN A 129 -3.19 15.30 -28.31
CA GLN A 129 -3.20 16.74 -28.13
C GLN A 129 -2.13 17.16 -27.13
N GLU A 130 -1.25 18.10 -27.51
CA GLU A 130 -0.29 18.69 -26.59
C GLU A 130 -0.99 19.42 -25.44
N ILE A 131 -0.47 19.21 -24.23
CA ILE A 131 -1.02 19.75 -22.99
C ILE A 131 0.00 20.61 -22.25
N GLY A 132 -0.47 21.55 -21.44
CA GLY A 132 0.42 22.39 -20.62
C GLY A 132 0.62 21.80 -19.22
N LEU A 133 1.79 21.24 -18.92
CA LEU A 133 2.19 20.88 -17.54
C LEU A 133 3.19 21.88 -16.90
N SER A 134 3.49 22.98 -17.60
CA SER A 134 4.47 23.99 -17.16
C SER A 134 3.87 25.05 -16.22
N ARG A 135 2.56 25.27 -16.27
CA ARG A 135 1.85 26.22 -15.42
C ARG A 135 1.52 25.55 -14.09
N SER A 136 1.99 26.12 -12.99
CA SER A 136 1.58 25.68 -11.66
C SER A 136 0.47 26.55 -11.09
N THR A 137 -0.43 25.93 -10.33
CA THR A 137 -1.52 26.55 -9.59
C THR A 137 -1.48 26.15 -8.11
N PRO A 138 -2.03 26.95 -7.18
CA PRO A 138 -2.11 26.58 -5.77
C PRO A 138 -2.86 25.26 -5.50
N GLY A 139 -3.72 24.82 -6.42
CA GLY A 139 -4.48 23.58 -6.31
C GLY A 139 -3.78 22.33 -6.85
N ASP A 140 -2.55 22.46 -7.36
CA ASP A 140 -1.80 21.34 -7.90
C ASP A 140 -1.47 20.28 -6.83
N PHE A 141 -1.42 19.03 -7.27
CA PHE A 141 -0.97 17.88 -6.49
C PHE A 141 0.19 17.21 -7.23
N PRO A 142 1.36 17.87 -7.36
CA PRO A 142 2.37 17.52 -8.36
C PRO A 142 3.17 16.25 -8.05
N GLN A 143 3.02 15.69 -6.84
CA GLN A 143 3.89 14.63 -6.35
C GLN A 143 3.23 13.74 -5.29
N PHE A 144 3.91 12.64 -4.99
CA PHE A 144 3.55 11.68 -3.97
C PHE A 144 3.21 12.35 -2.62
N LEU A 145 2.06 11.98 -2.05
CA LEU A 145 1.52 12.51 -0.78
C LEU A 145 1.23 14.02 -0.78
N GLY A 146 1.12 14.63 -1.96
CA GLY A 146 0.70 16.01 -2.13
C GLY A 146 1.86 16.99 -2.24
N PRO A 147 1.56 18.29 -2.37
CA PRO A 147 2.56 19.32 -2.64
C PRO A 147 3.67 19.39 -1.58
N LEU A 148 3.39 18.97 -0.35
CA LEU A 148 4.33 18.98 0.78
C LEU A 148 4.98 17.61 1.06
N ARG A 149 4.58 16.54 0.36
CA ARG A 149 4.99 15.14 0.62
C ARG A 149 4.73 14.64 2.05
N ASP A 150 3.81 15.26 2.77
CA ASP A 150 3.50 14.98 4.19
C ASP A 150 2.10 14.36 4.38
N ASN A 151 1.50 13.90 3.29
CA ASN A 151 0.18 13.30 3.23
C ASN A 151 -0.93 14.28 3.62
N SER A 152 -0.77 15.55 3.22
CA SER A 152 -1.75 16.60 3.48
C SER A 152 -1.86 17.69 2.41
N VAL A 153 -3.04 18.30 2.38
CA VAL A 153 -3.40 19.50 1.62
C VAL A 153 -4.08 20.50 2.57
N PRO A 154 -3.31 21.28 3.35
CA PRO A 154 -3.85 22.12 4.44
C PRO A 154 -4.80 23.21 3.96
N HIS A 155 -4.66 23.67 2.72
CA HIS A 155 -5.41 24.79 2.17
C HIS A 155 -6.81 24.40 1.67
N VAL A 156 -7.09 23.11 1.47
CA VAL A 156 -8.39 22.63 1.00
C VAL A 156 -9.34 22.45 2.18
N ARG A 157 -10.48 23.13 2.15
CA ARG A 157 -11.57 22.95 3.12
C ARG A 157 -12.75 22.25 2.46
N LEU A 158 -12.95 20.98 2.79
CA LEU A 158 -14.05 20.20 2.24
C LEU A 158 -15.37 20.58 2.90
N ASP A 159 -16.45 20.57 2.15
CA ASP A 159 -17.80 20.65 2.72
C ASP A 159 -18.15 19.30 3.38
N PRO A 160 -18.39 19.27 4.70
CA PRO A 160 -18.77 18.05 5.39
C PRO A 160 -20.20 17.59 5.09
N ASP A 161 -21.07 18.41 4.50
CA ASP A 161 -22.45 18.00 4.21
C ASP A 161 -22.55 17.14 2.95
N TRP A 162 -22.03 15.92 3.02
CA TRP A 162 -22.17 14.92 1.95
C TRP A 162 -23.60 14.41 1.78
N LYS A 163 -24.56 14.83 2.61
CA LYS A 163 -25.97 14.48 2.43
C LYS A 163 -26.63 15.43 1.44
N THR A 164 -26.39 16.74 1.56
CA THR A 164 -26.95 17.74 0.64
C THR A 164 -26.03 18.01 -0.54
N HIS A 165 -24.72 17.96 -0.34
CA HIS A 165 -23.69 18.19 -1.35
C HIS A 165 -22.80 16.94 -1.52
N PRO A 166 -23.38 15.79 -1.95
CA PRO A 166 -22.60 14.57 -2.12
C PRO A 166 -21.52 14.74 -3.20
N PRO A 167 -20.37 14.05 -3.05
CA PRO A 167 -19.38 13.95 -4.12
C PRO A 167 -20.00 13.52 -5.45
N ARG A 168 -19.72 14.26 -6.52
CA ARG A 168 -20.22 13.94 -7.87
C ARG A 168 -19.15 13.23 -8.67
N ARG A 169 -19.40 11.97 -9.06
CA ARG A 169 -18.52 11.23 -9.96
C ARG A 169 -18.52 11.88 -11.35
N LEU A 170 -17.34 12.27 -11.83
CA LEU A 170 -17.16 12.83 -13.17
C LEU A 170 -16.99 11.73 -14.21
N TRP A 171 -16.08 10.79 -13.94
CA TRP A 171 -15.82 9.64 -14.79
C TRP A 171 -15.32 8.45 -13.99
N LYS A 172 -15.44 7.26 -14.59
CA LYS A 172 -14.86 6.00 -14.12
C LYS A 172 -14.41 5.21 -15.34
N ARG A 173 -13.20 4.65 -15.31
CA ARG A 173 -12.61 3.93 -16.45
C ARG A 173 -11.68 2.80 -16.03
N SER A 174 -11.57 1.80 -16.89
CA SER A 174 -10.56 0.75 -16.77
C SER A 174 -9.16 1.31 -17.04
N ILE A 175 -8.19 0.87 -16.24
CA ILE A 175 -6.79 1.26 -16.31
C ILE A 175 -5.89 0.02 -16.12
N GLY A 176 -4.64 0.08 -16.60
CA GLY A 176 -3.68 -1.01 -16.38
C GLY A 176 -3.28 -1.17 -14.90
N ALA A 177 -2.66 -2.30 -14.57
CA ALA A 177 -2.25 -2.63 -13.21
C ALA A 177 -1.22 -1.66 -12.66
N GLY A 178 -1.28 -1.35 -11.38
CA GLY A 178 -0.36 -0.41 -10.74
C GLY A 178 -0.88 0.06 -9.39
N TRP A 179 0.05 0.43 -8.52
CA TRP A 179 -0.16 0.73 -7.10
C TRP A 179 0.25 2.16 -6.72
N GLY A 180 0.85 2.91 -7.65
CA GLY A 180 1.08 4.35 -7.52
C GLY A 180 -0.21 5.17 -7.54
N GLY A 181 -0.16 6.38 -7.00
CA GLY A 181 -1.25 7.36 -7.13
C GLY A 181 -1.16 8.16 -8.42
N PHE A 182 -1.96 9.22 -8.51
CA PHE A 182 -1.83 10.25 -9.53
C PHE A 182 -1.03 11.44 -9.01
N SER A 183 -0.34 12.13 -9.91
CA SER A 183 0.10 13.51 -9.72
C SER A 183 -0.62 14.42 -10.70
N ALA A 184 -1.08 15.58 -10.26
CA ALA A 184 -1.97 16.44 -11.04
C ALA A 184 -1.47 17.88 -11.07
N VAL A 185 -1.40 18.46 -12.27
CA VAL A 185 -1.00 19.85 -12.53
C VAL A 185 -1.82 20.38 -13.70
N ASN A 186 -2.35 21.60 -13.55
CA ASN A 186 -3.01 22.35 -14.63
C ASN A 186 -4.11 21.55 -15.38
N GLY A 187 -4.96 20.84 -14.65
CA GLY A 187 -6.08 20.08 -15.22
C GLY A 187 -5.72 18.69 -15.77
N TYR A 188 -4.48 18.26 -15.65
CA TYR A 188 -4.02 16.96 -16.14
C TYR A 188 -3.40 16.11 -15.03
N ALA A 189 -3.66 14.81 -15.06
CA ALA A 189 -3.20 13.85 -14.07
C ALA A 189 -2.34 12.75 -14.69
N VAL A 190 -1.15 12.55 -14.15
CA VAL A 190 -0.19 11.54 -14.59
C VAL A 190 -0.10 10.40 -13.58
N THR A 191 -0.10 9.17 -14.07
CA THR A 191 0.11 7.94 -13.28
C THR A 191 0.95 6.95 -14.09
N MET A 192 1.42 5.88 -13.44
CA MET A 192 1.95 4.72 -14.14
C MET A 192 1.00 3.53 -14.09
N GLU A 193 1.04 2.68 -15.11
CA GLU A 193 0.26 1.46 -15.20
C GLU A 193 1.00 0.39 -16.02
N GLN A 194 0.58 -0.87 -15.91
CA GLN A 194 1.14 -1.98 -16.68
C GLN A 194 0.01 -2.67 -17.46
N ARG A 195 0.23 -2.91 -18.75
CA ARG A 195 -0.66 -3.64 -19.65
C ARG A 195 0.11 -4.78 -20.30
N GLY A 196 -0.17 -6.01 -19.89
CA GLY A 196 0.60 -7.18 -20.29
C GLY A 196 2.12 -6.98 -20.08
N PRO A 197 2.96 -7.09 -21.12
CA PRO A 197 4.41 -7.01 -20.99
C PRO A 197 4.98 -5.58 -20.98
N VAL A 198 4.11 -4.56 -20.86
CA VAL A 198 4.48 -3.15 -21.05
C VAL A 198 4.15 -2.33 -19.80
N GLU A 199 5.13 -1.60 -19.29
CA GLU A 199 4.98 -0.55 -18.29
C GLU A 199 4.75 0.79 -19.01
N LEU A 200 3.80 1.59 -18.54
CA LEU A 200 3.41 2.86 -19.13
C LEU A 200 3.44 3.99 -18.10
N VAL A 201 3.83 5.19 -18.55
CA VAL A 201 3.48 6.46 -17.91
C VAL A 201 2.39 7.10 -18.75
N VAL A 202 1.26 7.46 -18.15
CA VAL A 202 0.08 7.94 -18.87
C VAL A 202 -0.42 9.22 -18.27
N CYS A 203 -0.73 10.19 -19.12
CA CYS A 203 -1.39 11.43 -18.75
C CYS A 203 -2.86 11.44 -19.16
N TYR A 204 -3.70 11.87 -18.23
CA TYR A 204 -5.15 11.91 -18.34
C TYR A 204 -5.67 13.34 -18.16
N ASP A 205 -6.76 13.65 -18.86
CA ASP A 205 -7.58 14.82 -18.53
C ASP A 205 -8.33 14.57 -17.21
N ILE A 206 -8.30 15.53 -16.29
CA ILE A 206 -8.93 15.37 -14.96
C ILE A 206 -10.46 15.42 -15.05
N GLU A 207 -11.03 16.15 -16.01
CA GLU A 207 -12.48 16.34 -16.16
C GLU A 207 -13.14 15.21 -16.94
N THR A 208 -12.48 14.66 -17.96
CA THR A 208 -13.04 13.64 -18.84
C THR A 208 -12.49 12.23 -18.58
N GLY A 209 -11.28 12.12 -18.03
CA GLY A 209 -10.56 10.85 -17.88
C GLY A 209 -9.97 10.34 -19.20
N GLU A 210 -9.98 11.14 -20.26
CA GLU A 210 -9.41 10.77 -21.55
C GLU A 210 -7.87 10.78 -21.49
N PRO A 211 -7.20 9.79 -22.10
CA PRO A 211 -5.74 9.76 -22.14
C PRO A 211 -5.20 10.70 -23.22
N HIS A 212 -4.31 11.62 -22.85
CA HIS A 212 -3.71 12.58 -23.77
C HIS A 212 -2.46 12.05 -24.46
N TRP A 213 -1.57 11.46 -23.66
CA TRP A 213 -0.36 10.82 -24.14
C TRP A 213 0.00 9.64 -23.23
N SER A 214 0.81 8.73 -23.78
CA SER A 214 1.41 7.65 -23.01
C SER A 214 2.83 7.38 -23.49
N HIS A 215 3.73 7.17 -22.55
CA HIS A 215 5.06 6.64 -22.79
C HIS A 215 5.08 5.16 -22.41
N SER A 216 5.57 4.29 -23.28
CA SER A 216 5.53 2.84 -23.07
C SER A 216 6.91 2.19 -23.20
N GLU A 217 7.19 1.23 -22.33
CA GLU A 217 8.39 0.41 -22.40
C GLU A 217 8.08 -1.06 -22.14
N LYS A 218 8.82 -1.95 -22.81
CA LYS A 218 8.68 -3.40 -22.67
C LYS A 218 9.37 -3.89 -21.39
N LEU A 219 8.80 -3.51 -20.25
CA LEU A 219 9.21 -3.91 -18.91
C LEU A 219 7.99 -4.46 -18.18
N ARG A 220 8.23 -5.45 -17.33
CA ARG A 220 7.20 -6.07 -16.52
C ARG A 220 7.72 -6.35 -15.12
N HIS A 221 6.96 -5.91 -14.14
CA HIS A 221 7.10 -6.36 -12.76
C HIS A 221 5.81 -7.04 -12.30
N GLU A 222 5.96 -8.17 -11.64
CA GLU A 222 4.89 -8.89 -10.98
C GLU A 222 5.40 -9.57 -9.72
N SER A 223 4.55 -9.62 -8.71
CA SER A 223 4.83 -10.31 -7.46
C SER A 223 3.54 -10.89 -6.90
N LEU A 224 3.57 -12.16 -6.47
CA LEU A 224 2.36 -12.86 -6.04
C LEU A 224 1.66 -12.17 -4.85
N LEU A 225 2.44 -11.63 -3.90
CA LEU A 225 1.91 -10.94 -2.73
C LEU A 225 1.76 -9.44 -2.93
N GLY A 226 2.56 -8.85 -3.84
CA GLY A 226 2.57 -7.41 -4.11
C GLY A 226 1.71 -6.97 -5.28
N GLY A 227 1.22 -7.89 -6.10
CA GLY A 227 0.48 -7.61 -7.33
C GLY A 227 1.36 -7.19 -8.52
N ILE A 228 0.70 -6.80 -9.60
CA ILE A 228 1.30 -6.49 -10.90
C ILE A 228 1.55 -4.99 -11.03
N GLY A 229 2.64 -4.61 -11.70
CA GLY A 229 2.86 -3.25 -12.20
C GLY A 229 3.63 -2.31 -11.27
N PRO A 230 3.78 -1.03 -11.69
CA PRO A 230 4.55 -0.02 -10.99
C PRO A 230 3.88 0.48 -9.71
N ARG A 231 4.71 0.91 -8.73
CA ARG A 231 4.27 1.34 -7.39
C ARG A 231 4.55 2.81 -7.06
N SER A 232 5.50 3.43 -7.74
CA SER A 232 5.83 4.84 -7.48
C SER A 232 4.79 5.78 -8.08
N THR A 233 4.70 7.00 -7.54
CA THR A 233 3.87 8.07 -8.10
C THR A 233 4.80 9.03 -8.85
N PRO A 234 4.53 9.34 -10.14
CA PRO A 234 5.34 10.30 -10.89
C PRO A 234 5.42 11.66 -10.20
N THR A 235 6.49 12.42 -10.42
CA THR A 235 6.56 13.82 -9.99
C THR A 235 6.52 14.74 -11.20
N ILE A 236 5.67 15.76 -11.16
CA ILE A 236 5.52 16.77 -12.20
C ILE A 236 6.17 18.05 -11.70
N ASP A 237 7.15 18.58 -12.43
CA ASP A 237 7.76 19.87 -12.10
C ASP A 237 8.20 20.59 -13.37
N GLN A 238 7.80 21.86 -13.51
CA GLN A 238 8.18 22.75 -14.62
C GLN A 238 7.99 22.12 -16.01
N GLY A 239 6.86 21.44 -16.24
CA GLY A 239 6.54 20.81 -17.52
C GLY A 239 7.28 19.50 -17.79
N GLN A 240 8.03 18.96 -16.82
CA GLN A 240 8.68 17.66 -16.93
C GLN A 240 7.99 16.65 -16.01
N VAL A 241 7.96 15.38 -16.44
CA VAL A 241 7.45 14.26 -15.65
C VAL A 241 8.59 13.31 -15.32
N PHE A 242 8.80 13.07 -14.03
CA PHE A 242 9.80 12.15 -13.51
C PHE A 242 9.14 10.89 -12.96
N ALA A 243 9.45 9.74 -13.54
CA ALA A 243 8.79 8.46 -13.22
C ALA A 243 9.83 7.34 -13.02
N LEU A 244 9.81 6.72 -11.85
CA LEU A 244 10.66 5.55 -11.53
C LEU A 244 9.82 4.27 -11.66
N GLY A 245 10.13 3.46 -12.68
CA GLY A 245 9.48 2.17 -12.90
C GLY A 245 9.80 1.14 -11.82
N ALA A 246 8.98 0.09 -11.73
CA ALA A 246 9.20 -0.97 -10.72
C ALA A 246 10.50 -1.75 -10.92
N THR A 247 11.04 -1.74 -12.14
CA THR A 247 12.30 -2.39 -12.52
C THR A 247 13.52 -1.45 -12.44
N GLY A 248 13.36 -0.24 -11.89
CA GLY A 248 14.47 0.70 -11.65
C GLY A 248 14.93 1.54 -12.83
N VAL A 249 14.09 1.64 -13.86
CA VAL A 249 14.27 2.63 -14.92
C VAL A 249 13.64 3.96 -14.50
N LEU A 250 14.47 4.99 -14.29
CA LEU A 250 14.02 6.37 -14.07
C LEU A 250 13.93 7.10 -15.41
N ARG A 251 12.84 7.82 -15.62
CA ARG A 251 12.56 8.57 -16.85
C ARG A 251 12.28 10.01 -16.54
N CYS A 252 12.79 10.89 -17.40
CA CYS A 252 12.32 12.26 -17.52
C CYS A 252 11.62 12.41 -18.86
N LEU A 253 10.33 12.73 -18.82
CA LEU A 253 9.51 12.93 -20.00
C LEU A 253 9.16 14.40 -20.15
N ASP A 254 9.02 14.84 -21.39
CA ASP A 254 8.33 16.07 -21.72
C ASP A 254 6.86 15.94 -21.32
N GLY A 255 6.37 16.85 -20.50
CA GLY A 255 5.02 16.77 -19.94
C GLY A 255 3.90 17.07 -20.94
N ALA A 256 4.21 17.73 -22.05
CA ALA A 256 3.23 18.05 -23.09
C ALA A 256 2.96 16.86 -24.00
N SER A 257 4.00 16.11 -24.35
CA SER A 257 3.95 15.05 -25.37
C SER A 257 4.18 13.63 -24.82
N GLY A 258 4.77 13.49 -23.64
CA GLY A 258 5.20 12.19 -23.09
C GLY A 258 6.50 11.66 -23.71
N ASN A 259 7.17 12.44 -24.57
CA ASN A 259 8.43 12.04 -25.19
C ASN A 259 9.56 11.98 -24.15
N ALA A 260 10.41 10.96 -24.24
CA ALA A 260 11.56 10.86 -23.35
C ALA A 260 12.58 11.96 -23.64
N ILE A 261 12.95 12.72 -22.60
CA ILE A 261 14.07 13.67 -22.63
C ILE A 261 15.36 12.91 -22.30
N TRP A 262 15.32 12.10 -21.24
CA TRP A 262 16.41 11.19 -20.86
C TRP A 262 15.87 10.03 -20.01
N GLN A 263 16.68 8.99 -19.90
CA GLN A 263 16.42 7.80 -19.09
C GLN A 263 17.69 7.39 -18.35
N PHE A 264 17.51 6.82 -17.15
CA PHE A 264 18.57 6.26 -16.33
C PHE A 264 18.16 4.86 -15.87
N ASP A 265 18.88 3.84 -16.35
CA ASP A 265 18.72 2.47 -15.88
C ASP A 265 19.61 2.25 -14.66
N LEU A 266 18.98 2.25 -13.49
CA LEU A 266 19.67 2.15 -12.21
C LEU A 266 20.34 0.78 -12.03
N LEU A 267 19.64 -0.30 -12.40
CA LEU A 267 20.15 -1.65 -12.23
C LEU A 267 21.35 -1.88 -13.13
N ALA A 268 21.26 -1.46 -14.40
CA ALA A 268 22.39 -1.55 -15.33
C ALA A 268 23.58 -0.72 -14.85
N HIS A 269 23.34 0.48 -14.30
CA HIS A 269 24.41 1.34 -13.78
C HIS A 269 25.21 0.67 -12.65
N TYR A 270 24.51 0.04 -11.69
CA TYR A 270 25.15 -0.63 -10.55
C TYR A 270 25.45 -2.12 -10.79
N GLY A 271 25.21 -2.64 -12.00
CA GLY A 271 25.45 -4.04 -12.33
C GLY A 271 24.57 -5.03 -11.56
N ILE A 272 23.36 -4.62 -11.17
CA ILE A 272 22.41 -5.44 -10.42
C ILE A 272 21.58 -6.28 -11.41
N SER A 273 21.62 -7.59 -11.30
CA SER A 273 20.76 -8.44 -12.15
C SER A 273 19.29 -8.38 -11.73
N PRO A 274 18.33 -8.64 -12.64
CA PRO A 274 16.91 -8.71 -12.28
C PRO A 274 16.60 -9.73 -11.17
N ALA A 275 17.38 -10.80 -11.08
CA ALA A 275 17.23 -11.81 -10.04
C ALA A 275 17.68 -11.29 -8.66
N GLU A 276 18.80 -10.56 -8.61
CA GLU A 276 19.27 -9.90 -7.39
C GLU A 276 18.31 -8.82 -6.92
N GLU A 277 17.81 -7.98 -7.84
CA GLU A 277 16.79 -6.97 -7.54
C GLU A 277 15.54 -7.63 -6.95
N SER A 278 15.03 -8.69 -7.58
CA SER A 278 13.82 -9.39 -7.11
C SER A 278 14.03 -10.07 -5.74
N ALA A 279 15.25 -10.50 -5.41
CA ALA A 279 15.56 -11.08 -4.11
C ALA A 279 15.71 -10.02 -3.02
N GLY A 280 16.33 -8.88 -3.33
CA GLY A 280 16.56 -7.77 -2.39
C GLY A 280 15.37 -6.84 -2.19
N ILE A 281 14.54 -6.67 -3.24
CA ILE A 281 13.41 -5.73 -3.30
C ILE A 281 12.22 -6.46 -3.93
N ALA A 282 11.67 -7.42 -3.18
CA ALA A 282 10.65 -8.37 -3.66
C ALA A 282 9.34 -7.75 -4.18
N TRP A 283 9.05 -6.49 -3.84
CA TRP A 283 7.86 -5.77 -4.29
C TRP A 283 8.16 -4.77 -5.42
N GLY A 284 9.39 -4.75 -5.95
CA GLY A 284 9.83 -3.79 -6.96
C GLY A 284 9.98 -2.37 -6.41
N ARG A 285 10.64 -1.51 -7.18
CA ARG A 285 10.91 -0.14 -6.74
C ARG A 285 9.63 0.67 -6.65
N SER A 286 9.42 1.26 -5.46
CA SER A 286 8.18 1.95 -5.10
C SER A 286 8.39 3.42 -4.73
N ALA A 287 9.65 3.84 -4.55
CA ALA A 287 9.97 5.20 -4.16
C ALA A 287 9.63 6.19 -5.28
N SER A 288 8.90 7.24 -4.92
CA SER A 288 8.55 8.33 -5.83
C SER A 288 9.67 9.35 -5.89
N PRO A 289 10.12 9.79 -7.09
CA PRO A 289 11.22 10.74 -7.21
C PRO A 289 11.01 12.00 -6.36
N LEU A 290 12.10 12.52 -5.79
CA LEU A 290 12.14 13.86 -5.20
C LEU A 290 12.80 14.80 -6.19
N VAL A 291 12.08 15.83 -6.62
CA VAL A 291 12.60 16.84 -7.54
C VAL A 291 12.91 18.11 -6.75
N THR A 292 14.13 18.61 -6.93
CA THR A 292 14.53 19.93 -6.46
C THR A 292 14.75 20.84 -7.66
N ARG A 293 15.24 22.07 -7.44
CA ARG A 293 15.51 23.02 -8.52
C ARG A 293 16.32 22.41 -9.66
N ASN A 294 17.38 21.65 -9.36
CA ASN A 294 18.33 21.15 -10.35
C ASN A 294 18.47 19.62 -10.37
N LEU A 295 17.91 18.93 -9.37
CA LEU A 295 18.17 17.51 -9.14
C LEU A 295 16.89 16.68 -9.13
N VAL A 296 17.03 15.43 -9.54
CA VAL A 296 16.07 14.35 -9.31
C VAL A 296 16.75 13.34 -8.43
N ILE A 297 16.21 13.09 -7.25
CA ILE A 297 16.78 12.20 -6.24
C ILE A 297 15.89 10.97 -6.09
N ILE A 298 16.51 9.79 -6.15
CA ILE A 298 15.84 8.51 -5.93
C ILE A 298 16.68 7.61 -5.01
N PRO A 299 16.05 6.69 -4.25
CA PRO A 299 16.76 5.64 -3.54
C PRO A 299 17.44 4.67 -4.51
N ALA A 300 18.71 4.35 -4.27
CA ALA A 300 19.50 3.48 -5.14
C ALA A 300 19.60 2.04 -4.62
N GLY A 301 19.94 1.86 -3.35
CA GLY A 301 20.18 0.56 -2.75
C GLY A 301 21.40 -0.12 -3.37
N GLY A 302 21.37 -1.45 -3.37
CA GLY A 302 22.38 -2.26 -4.02
C GLY A 302 22.55 -3.63 -3.39
N SER A 303 23.56 -4.37 -3.84
CA SER A 303 23.93 -5.65 -3.26
C SER A 303 24.54 -5.47 -1.86
N PRO A 304 24.67 -6.51 -1.03
CA PRO A 304 25.41 -6.40 0.24
C PRO A 304 26.85 -5.91 0.10
N GLN A 305 27.47 -6.05 -1.08
CA GLN A 305 28.86 -5.69 -1.35
C GLN A 305 29.02 -4.22 -1.77
N GLN A 306 27.99 -3.63 -2.38
CA GLN A 306 28.00 -2.24 -2.82
C GLN A 306 26.59 -1.66 -2.69
N ARG A 307 26.44 -0.66 -1.82
CA ARG A 307 25.17 0.03 -1.56
C ARG A 307 25.36 1.54 -1.66
N VAL A 308 24.34 2.18 -2.20
CA VAL A 308 24.18 3.63 -2.19
C VAL A 308 22.79 3.93 -1.66
N SER A 309 22.63 4.75 -0.62
CA SER A 309 21.27 5.04 -0.12
C SER A 309 20.47 5.86 -1.14
N LEU A 310 21.06 6.98 -1.60
CA LEU A 310 20.44 7.93 -2.51
C LEU A 310 21.39 8.25 -3.67
N VAL A 311 20.82 8.35 -4.86
CA VAL A 311 21.48 8.92 -6.04
C VAL A 311 20.73 10.17 -6.48
N ALA A 312 21.47 11.24 -6.78
CA ALA A 312 20.91 12.45 -7.34
C ALA A 312 21.43 12.66 -8.76
N LEU A 313 20.50 12.89 -9.67
CA LEU A 313 20.77 13.08 -11.08
C LEU A 313 20.43 14.51 -11.47
N ASN A 314 21.17 15.07 -12.42
CA ASN A 314 20.85 16.35 -13.02
C ASN A 314 19.52 16.23 -13.78
N ARG A 315 18.57 17.10 -13.44
CA ARG A 315 17.20 17.03 -13.98
C ARG A 315 17.10 17.19 -15.50
N THR A 316 18.09 17.80 -16.16
CA THR A 316 18.03 18.10 -17.60
C THR A 316 18.64 17.01 -18.48
N ASN A 317 19.58 16.23 -17.95
CA ASN A 317 20.34 15.26 -18.74
C ASN A 317 20.52 13.88 -18.08
N GLY A 318 20.01 13.68 -16.86
CA GLY A 318 20.06 12.38 -16.18
C GLY A 318 21.46 11.94 -15.74
N ARG A 319 22.47 12.82 -15.75
CA ARG A 319 23.81 12.47 -15.25
C ARG A 319 23.85 12.52 -13.73
N ILE A 320 24.51 11.55 -13.11
CA ILE A 320 24.75 11.52 -11.67
C ILE A 320 25.54 12.77 -11.26
N VAL A 321 25.04 13.46 -10.23
CA VAL A 321 25.69 14.62 -9.60
C VAL A 321 26.33 14.20 -8.29
N TRP A 322 25.62 13.42 -7.48
CA TRP A 322 26.15 12.85 -6.26
C TRP A 322 25.46 11.53 -5.90
N GLU A 323 26.15 10.75 -5.08
CA GLU A 323 25.68 9.54 -4.41
C GLU A 323 25.92 9.73 -2.91
N GLY A 324 25.01 9.21 -2.08
CA GLY A 324 25.05 9.43 -0.64
C GLY A 324 24.58 8.23 0.16
N GLY A 325 25.31 7.92 1.23
CA GLY A 325 25.01 6.80 2.14
C GLY A 325 25.32 5.42 1.54
N ASP A 326 25.08 4.40 2.35
CA ASP A 326 25.47 3.00 2.11
C ASP A 326 24.36 2.00 2.51
N SER A 327 23.11 2.46 2.57
CA SER A 327 21.98 1.66 3.04
C SER A 327 21.21 1.01 1.89
N GLN A 328 20.62 -0.16 2.17
CA GLN A 328 19.66 -0.77 1.26
C GLN A 328 18.35 0.04 1.25
N VAL A 329 17.66 0.11 0.11
CA VAL A 329 16.37 0.82 0.03
C VAL A 329 15.30 0.13 0.87
N SER A 330 14.35 0.92 1.37
CA SER A 330 13.00 0.42 1.71
C SER A 330 12.04 0.72 0.55
N TYR A 331 10.76 0.91 0.85
CA TYR A 331 9.74 1.35 -0.11
C TYR A 331 9.24 2.78 0.18
N ALA A 332 9.89 3.50 1.10
CA ALA A 332 9.64 4.91 1.34
C ALA A 332 10.29 5.80 0.26
N SER A 333 9.82 7.04 0.15
CA SER A 333 10.32 8.03 -0.79
C SER A 333 11.14 9.10 -0.07
N PRO A 334 12.14 9.73 -0.72
CA PRO A 334 12.87 10.83 -0.11
C PRO A 334 11.97 12.07 0.05
N SER A 335 12.19 12.86 1.10
CA SER A 335 11.53 14.16 1.30
C SER A 335 12.55 15.25 1.65
N LEU A 336 12.33 16.46 1.15
CA LEU A 336 13.16 17.62 1.50
C LEU A 336 12.51 18.35 2.66
N VAL A 337 13.22 18.44 3.79
CA VAL A 337 12.75 19.10 5.01
C VAL A 337 13.85 20.00 5.57
N THR A 338 13.48 20.96 6.42
CA THR A 338 14.44 21.72 7.23
C THR A 338 14.36 21.24 8.66
N LEU A 339 15.45 20.71 9.20
CA LEU A 339 15.51 20.19 10.57
C LEU A 339 16.78 20.69 11.25
N ALA A 340 16.67 21.09 12.52
CA ALA A 340 17.72 21.77 13.27
C ALA A 340 18.30 22.98 12.50
N GLY A 341 17.46 23.69 11.74
CA GLY A 341 17.84 24.85 10.91
C GLY A 341 18.61 24.51 9.63
N VAL A 342 18.71 23.22 9.25
CA VAL A 342 19.48 22.76 8.08
C VAL A 342 18.55 22.08 7.07
N PRO A 343 18.58 22.48 5.78
CA PRO A 343 17.91 21.74 4.71
C PRO A 343 18.53 20.36 4.56
N GLN A 344 17.70 19.31 4.54
CA GLN A 344 18.15 17.94 4.43
C GLN A 344 17.13 17.04 3.72
N ILE A 345 17.64 16.06 2.98
CA ILE A 345 16.84 15.00 2.37
C ILE A 345 16.71 13.88 3.38
N LEU A 346 15.49 13.64 3.86
CA LEU A 346 15.14 12.57 4.77
C LEU A 346 14.71 11.33 3.99
N ILE A 347 15.21 10.15 4.37
CA ILE A 347 14.84 8.88 3.75
C ILE A 347 14.78 7.77 4.80
N VAL A 348 13.75 6.92 4.70
CA VAL A 348 13.66 5.66 5.43
C VAL A 348 14.27 4.58 4.54
N ASN A 349 15.37 3.98 4.98
CA ASN A 349 16.04 2.86 4.34
C ASN A 349 15.55 1.53 4.94
N GLU A 350 16.13 0.41 4.52
CA GLU A 350 15.74 -0.93 5.00
C GLU A 350 15.83 -1.07 6.52
N SER A 351 16.93 -0.59 7.11
CA SER A 351 17.26 -0.77 8.54
C SER A 351 17.62 0.54 9.25
N THR A 352 17.55 1.69 8.57
CA THR A 352 17.93 3.00 9.10
C THR A 352 17.00 4.09 8.59
N VAL A 353 16.94 5.20 9.32
CA VAL A 353 16.47 6.49 8.79
C VAL A 353 17.68 7.40 8.72
N THR A 354 17.91 8.00 7.55
CA THR A 354 19.07 8.87 7.31
C THR A 354 18.64 10.22 6.78
N ALA A 355 19.46 11.23 7.05
CA ALA A 355 19.34 12.53 6.41
C ALA A 355 20.63 12.90 5.67
N HIS A 356 20.47 13.51 4.51
CA HIS A 356 21.56 13.86 3.60
C HIS A 356 21.51 15.34 3.24
N ALA A 357 22.67 15.96 3.09
CA ALA A 357 22.78 17.32 2.55
C ALA A 357 22.26 17.35 1.09
N PRO A 358 21.31 18.25 0.72
CA PRO A 358 20.67 18.22 -0.60
C PRO A 358 21.63 18.41 -1.78
N ASP A 359 22.69 19.18 -1.58
CA ASP A 359 23.62 19.56 -2.66
C ASP A 359 24.76 18.56 -2.88
N SER A 360 25.05 17.70 -1.89
CA SER A 360 26.23 16.82 -1.92
C SER A 360 25.96 15.37 -1.56
N GLY A 361 24.77 15.03 -1.06
CA GLY A 361 24.48 13.68 -0.56
C GLY A 361 25.17 13.31 0.75
N LYS A 362 25.96 14.22 1.34
CA LYS A 362 26.69 13.98 2.58
C LYS A 362 25.73 13.58 3.70
N LEU A 363 25.99 12.45 4.35
CA LEU A 363 25.25 12.00 5.53
C LEU A 363 25.36 13.03 6.67
N LEU A 364 24.21 13.49 7.17
CA LEU A 364 24.11 14.43 8.28
C LEU A 364 23.88 13.72 9.61
N TRP A 365 23.00 12.73 9.62
CA TRP A 365 22.74 11.84 10.75
C TRP A 365 22.08 10.54 10.28
N SER A 366 22.13 9.53 11.14
CA SER A 366 21.55 8.20 10.93
C SER A 366 20.93 7.71 12.24
N HIS A 367 19.76 7.10 12.16
CA HIS A 367 19.04 6.50 13.28
C HIS A 367 18.65 5.05 12.93
N PRO A 368 18.89 4.06 13.81
CA PRO A 368 18.45 2.69 13.58
C PRO A 368 16.93 2.58 13.45
N TRP A 369 16.47 1.85 12.44
CA TRP A 369 15.05 1.59 12.22
C TRP A 369 14.87 0.22 11.57
N GLU A 370 14.92 -0.82 12.40
CA GLU A 370 15.06 -2.21 11.94
C GLU A 370 13.97 -2.63 10.96
N GLY A 371 14.38 -3.32 9.89
CA GLY A 371 13.49 -3.80 8.84
C GLY A 371 14.15 -4.74 7.86
N SER A 372 13.36 -5.16 6.88
CA SER A 372 13.80 -6.01 5.77
C SER A 372 12.89 -5.77 4.59
N SER A 373 13.45 -5.41 3.44
CA SER A 373 12.69 -5.09 2.24
C SER A 373 11.98 -6.30 1.64
N SER A 374 12.35 -7.51 2.03
CA SER A 374 11.72 -8.75 1.55
C SER A 374 10.76 -9.39 2.56
N SER A 375 10.70 -8.94 3.82
CA SER A 375 9.87 -9.58 4.85
C SER A 375 9.10 -8.60 5.75
N ASN A 376 9.77 -7.57 6.28
CA ASN A 376 9.23 -6.57 7.18
C ASN A 376 9.46 -5.16 6.60
N ALA A 377 8.88 -4.96 5.43
CA ALA A 377 9.06 -3.78 4.61
C ALA A 377 8.60 -2.50 5.31
N SER A 378 9.33 -1.40 5.11
CA SER A 378 8.88 -0.06 5.48
C SER A 378 8.42 0.67 4.22
N VAL A 379 7.17 1.14 4.22
CA VAL A 379 6.63 2.04 3.18
C VAL A 379 6.39 3.45 3.70
N SER A 380 6.29 3.60 5.03
CA SER A 380 5.87 4.84 5.65
C SER A 380 6.98 5.88 5.60
N GLN A 381 6.61 7.12 5.31
CA GLN A 381 7.57 8.22 5.32
C GLN A 381 7.94 8.60 6.76
N ALA A 382 9.15 9.11 6.94
CA ALA A 382 9.50 9.87 8.13
C ALA A 382 8.90 11.28 8.00
N LEU A 383 8.14 11.71 9.01
CA LEU A 383 7.41 12.98 8.98
C LEU A 383 8.09 13.99 9.91
N ALA A 384 8.53 15.13 9.37
CA ALA A 384 8.93 16.25 10.20
C ALA A 384 7.69 16.82 10.90
N ALA A 385 7.63 16.69 12.24
CA ALA A 385 6.51 17.22 13.02
C ALA A 385 6.73 18.67 13.45
N THR A 386 8.00 19.06 13.59
CA THR A 386 8.46 20.43 13.84
C THR A 386 9.84 20.59 13.19
N ASP A 387 10.43 21.79 13.28
CA ASP A 387 11.80 22.06 12.83
C ASP A 387 12.87 21.26 13.60
N SER A 388 12.52 20.54 14.65
CA SER A 388 13.47 19.76 15.45
C SER A 388 12.98 18.35 15.80
N THR A 389 11.86 17.89 15.24
CA THR A 389 11.32 16.57 15.61
C THR A 389 10.81 15.79 14.42
N VAL A 390 11.01 14.47 14.44
CA VAL A 390 10.58 13.56 13.38
C VAL A 390 9.73 12.43 13.98
N LEU A 391 8.59 12.17 13.38
CA LEU A 391 7.77 10.99 13.67
C LEU A 391 8.07 9.88 12.67
N LEU A 392 8.42 8.71 13.19
CA LEU A 392 8.58 7.47 12.45
C LEU A 392 7.39 6.56 12.74
N SER A 393 6.92 5.84 11.73
CA SER A 393 5.87 4.84 11.89
C SER A 393 6.10 3.65 10.96
N LYS A 394 5.69 2.46 11.38
CA LYS A 394 5.90 1.22 10.63
C LYS A 394 4.95 0.11 11.10
N GLY A 395 4.48 -0.69 10.14
CA GLY A 395 3.74 -1.94 10.40
C GLY A 395 4.60 -3.06 11.01
N TYR A 396 4.17 -4.30 10.84
CA TYR A 396 4.94 -5.50 11.24
C TYR A 396 5.36 -5.53 12.71
N GLY A 397 4.56 -4.91 13.59
CA GLY A 397 4.80 -4.90 15.04
C GLY A 397 5.83 -3.88 15.53
N ILE A 398 6.40 -3.04 14.65
CA ILE A 398 7.38 -2.01 15.06
C ILE A 398 6.70 -0.79 15.68
N GLY A 399 5.57 -0.33 15.11
CA GLY A 399 4.79 0.79 15.64
C GLY A 399 5.40 2.14 15.29
N ALA A 400 5.57 3.04 16.27
CA ALA A 400 6.10 4.38 16.04
C ALA A 400 7.17 4.80 17.04
N GLU A 401 7.97 5.76 16.61
CA GLU A 401 9.00 6.42 17.41
C GLU A 401 9.01 7.92 17.09
N TYR A 402 9.18 8.75 18.12
CA TYR A 402 9.28 10.19 17.98
C TYR A 402 10.66 10.66 18.38
N LEU A 403 11.34 11.31 17.45
CA LEU A 403 12.73 11.69 17.54
C LEU A 403 12.85 13.20 17.76
N GLN A 404 13.78 13.59 18.61
CA GLN A 404 14.27 14.96 18.77
C GLN A 404 15.62 15.08 18.06
N LEU A 405 15.81 16.19 17.33
CA LEU A 405 17.03 16.53 16.64
C LEU A 405 17.60 17.82 17.24
N GLU A 406 18.88 17.80 17.58
CA GLU A 406 19.56 18.93 18.21
C GLU A 406 20.89 19.22 17.52
N MET A 407 21.10 20.49 17.16
CA MET A 407 22.38 20.95 16.65
C MET A 407 23.35 21.15 17.82
N THR A 408 24.45 20.40 17.82
CA THR A 408 25.52 20.56 18.81
C THR A 408 26.45 21.72 18.47
N ASP A 409 27.23 22.17 19.45
CA ASP A 409 28.26 23.22 19.26
C ASP A 409 29.28 22.89 18.16
N LYS A 410 29.49 21.59 17.88
CA LYS A 410 30.37 21.09 16.82
C LYS A 410 29.71 21.05 15.44
N ARG A 411 28.52 21.65 15.28
CA ARG A 411 27.70 21.63 14.05
C ARG A 411 27.37 20.21 13.56
N GLN A 412 27.09 19.32 14.51
CA GLN A 412 26.60 17.97 14.25
C GLN A 412 25.19 17.84 14.80
N ILE A 413 24.31 17.18 14.04
CA ILE A 413 22.94 16.91 14.47
C ILE A 413 22.96 15.62 15.29
N GLN A 414 22.57 15.71 16.56
CA GLN A 414 22.30 14.55 17.41
C GLN A 414 20.81 14.20 17.35
N VAL A 415 20.53 12.90 17.44
CA VAL A 415 19.17 12.37 17.38
C VAL A 415 18.91 11.60 18.67
N HIS A 416 17.82 11.94 19.36
CA HIS A 416 17.39 11.31 20.59
C HIS A 416 15.96 10.82 20.49
N SER A 417 15.69 9.62 20.99
CA SER A 417 14.31 9.11 21.09
C SER A 417 13.58 9.80 22.25
N LEU A 418 12.48 10.49 21.95
CA LEU A 418 11.58 11.04 22.96
C LEU A 418 10.65 9.95 23.49
N TRP A 419 10.13 9.11 22.60
CA TRP A 419 9.39 7.90 22.95
C TRP A 419 9.37 6.92 21.78
N ALA A 420 9.24 5.63 22.10
CA ALA A 420 9.00 4.56 21.14
C ALA A 420 7.86 3.65 21.63
N SER A 421 6.98 3.21 20.73
CA SER A 421 5.83 2.38 21.05
C SER A 421 5.44 1.46 19.89
N SER A 422 5.52 0.15 20.14
CA SER A 422 5.07 -0.88 19.20
C SER A 422 3.55 -1.00 19.08
N ARG A 423 2.79 -0.24 19.87
CA ARG A 423 1.34 -0.40 19.97
C ARG A 423 0.56 0.55 19.08
N VAL A 424 1.18 1.63 18.58
CA VAL A 424 0.51 2.71 17.85
C VAL A 424 1.12 2.89 16.46
N LEU A 425 0.36 3.50 15.54
CA LEU A 425 0.76 3.86 14.18
C LEU A 425 1.46 2.73 13.43
N LYS A 426 0.92 1.52 13.52
CA LYS A 426 1.36 0.34 12.76
C LYS A 426 1.01 0.47 11.27
N THR A 427 1.67 1.39 10.58
CA THR A 427 1.40 1.79 9.19
C THR A 427 2.05 0.79 8.23
N LYS A 428 1.32 -0.26 7.85
CA LYS A 428 1.86 -1.36 7.03
C LYS A 428 2.00 -1.02 5.56
N PHE A 429 0.94 -0.48 4.94
CA PHE A 429 0.93 -0.03 3.54
C PHE A 429 0.61 1.46 3.38
N THR A 430 0.55 2.22 4.48
CA THR A 430 0.08 3.61 4.48
C THR A 430 1.07 4.57 5.10
N ASN A 431 0.70 5.86 5.12
CA ASN A 431 1.42 6.93 5.78
C ASN A 431 0.52 7.57 6.85
N ALA A 432 1.14 8.12 7.90
CA ALA A 432 0.43 8.99 8.82
C ALA A 432 0.32 10.41 8.23
N CYS A 433 -0.55 11.24 8.80
CA CYS A 433 -0.56 12.68 8.60
C CYS A 433 -0.63 13.38 9.97
N LEU A 434 -0.13 14.61 10.05
CA LEU A 434 -0.12 15.38 11.28
C LEU A 434 -1.19 16.48 11.24
N TYR A 435 -1.86 16.71 12.36
CA TYR A 435 -2.81 17.81 12.53
C TYR A 435 -3.00 18.14 14.01
N ASP A 436 -2.85 19.42 14.35
CA ASP A 436 -3.15 19.98 15.68
C ASP A 436 -2.46 19.25 16.86
N GLY A 437 -1.19 18.84 16.69
CA GLY A 437 -0.44 18.09 17.72
C GLY A 437 -0.74 16.59 17.78
N TYR A 438 -1.57 16.08 16.86
CA TYR A 438 -1.92 14.66 16.76
C TYR A 438 -1.48 14.06 15.43
N ALA A 439 -1.13 12.78 15.47
CA ALA A 439 -0.89 11.96 14.29
C ALA A 439 -2.12 11.08 14.01
N TYR A 440 -2.53 11.01 12.75
CA TYR A 440 -3.61 10.17 12.28
C TYR A 440 -3.07 9.15 11.28
N GLY A 441 -3.39 7.87 11.46
CA GLY A 441 -2.82 6.77 10.68
C GLY A 441 -3.73 5.55 10.66
N LEU A 442 -3.64 4.71 9.61
CA LEU A 442 -4.22 3.37 9.67
C LEU A 442 -3.23 2.41 10.34
N SER A 443 -3.47 2.09 11.62
CA SER A 443 -2.69 1.12 12.37
C SER A 443 -3.29 -0.28 12.21
N ASP A 444 -2.63 -1.13 11.42
CA ASP A 444 -3.12 -2.45 10.98
C ASP A 444 -4.56 -2.38 10.42
N GLY A 445 -4.79 -1.35 9.63
CA GLY A 445 -6.03 -1.09 8.90
C GLY A 445 -7.20 -0.59 9.74
N VAL A 446 -6.95 -0.05 10.93
CA VAL A 446 -7.93 0.70 11.71
C VAL A 446 -7.41 2.12 11.91
N LEU A 447 -8.26 3.13 11.64
CA LEU A 447 -7.89 4.52 11.85
C LEU A 447 -7.63 4.77 13.35
N GLU A 448 -6.53 5.45 13.61
CA GLU A 448 -6.02 5.72 14.94
C GLU A 448 -5.59 7.20 15.04
N CYS A 449 -5.82 7.79 16.21
CA CYS A 449 -5.33 9.11 16.58
C CYS A 449 -4.37 8.98 17.78
N VAL A 450 -3.22 9.62 17.69
CA VAL A 450 -2.14 9.56 18.68
C VAL A 450 -1.64 10.97 18.98
N GLU A 451 -1.56 11.30 20.26
CA GLU A 451 -0.94 12.54 20.75
C GLU A 451 0.57 12.47 20.53
N ILE A 452 1.12 13.36 19.70
CA ILE A 452 2.53 13.28 19.27
C ILE A 452 3.48 13.51 20.44
N SER A 453 3.16 14.45 21.34
CA SER A 453 4.01 14.80 22.47
C SER A 453 4.25 13.65 23.45
N SER A 454 3.31 12.71 23.57
CA SER A 454 3.37 11.64 24.56
C SER A 454 3.31 10.22 23.99
N GLY A 455 3.04 10.06 22.69
CA GLY A 455 2.81 8.74 22.06
C GLY A 455 1.53 8.04 22.51
N ARG A 456 0.61 8.75 23.17
CA ARG A 456 -0.61 8.16 23.72
C ARG A 456 -1.72 8.12 22.68
N ARG A 457 -2.27 6.92 22.43
CA ARG A 457 -3.49 6.74 21.64
C ARG A 457 -4.67 7.44 22.33
N THR A 458 -5.34 8.34 21.63
CA THR A 458 -6.60 8.93 22.09
C THR A 458 -7.78 8.04 21.73
N TRP A 459 -7.80 7.52 20.49
CA TRP A 459 -8.81 6.56 20.03
C TRP A 459 -8.29 5.73 18.84
N LYS A 460 -8.94 4.57 18.61
CA LYS A 460 -8.73 3.69 17.45
C LYS A 460 -10.04 3.05 17.01
N ARG A 461 -10.59 3.50 15.87
CA ARG A 461 -11.93 3.13 15.37
C ARG A 461 -11.98 3.25 13.84
N GLY A 462 -12.94 2.60 13.19
CA GLY A 462 -13.08 2.61 11.73
C GLY A 462 -12.06 1.69 11.06
N ARG A 463 -12.51 0.50 10.64
CA ARG A 463 -11.66 -0.50 9.96
C ARG A 463 -11.74 -0.28 8.46
N PHE A 464 -10.63 0.14 7.87
CA PHE A 464 -10.50 0.48 6.45
C PHE A 464 -9.53 -0.45 5.71
N GLY A 465 -9.00 -1.47 6.39
CA GLY A 465 -8.01 -2.38 5.80
C GLY A 465 -6.71 -1.66 5.49
N HIS A 466 -5.87 -2.22 4.62
CA HIS A 466 -4.61 -1.60 4.20
C HIS A 466 -4.82 -0.50 3.14
N GLY A 467 -5.79 0.38 3.40
CA GLY A 467 -6.13 1.52 2.57
C GLY A 467 -5.14 2.68 2.73
N GLN A 468 -5.55 3.84 2.23
CA GLN A 468 -4.79 5.09 2.32
C GLN A 468 -5.62 6.19 2.97
N LEU A 469 -4.95 7.23 3.47
CA LEU A 469 -5.58 8.44 3.98
C LEU A 469 -4.87 9.67 3.41
N LEU A 470 -5.57 10.79 3.31
CA LEU A 470 -5.03 12.11 2.98
C LEU A 470 -5.74 13.14 3.85
N ARG A 471 -5.00 14.05 4.49
CA ARG A 471 -5.62 15.16 5.24
C ARG A 471 -5.94 16.33 4.33
N ALA A 472 -7.19 16.77 4.31
CA ALA A 472 -7.63 18.00 3.66
C ALA A 472 -8.19 18.96 4.72
N GLY A 473 -7.42 20.00 5.05
CA GLY A 473 -7.76 20.91 6.15
C GLY A 473 -7.92 20.17 7.48
N ASP A 474 -9.12 20.25 8.05
CA ASP A 474 -9.57 19.62 9.30
C ASP A 474 -10.27 18.26 9.09
N HIS A 475 -10.24 17.72 7.87
CA HIS A 475 -10.84 16.43 7.52
C HIS A 475 -9.81 15.44 6.99
N LEU A 476 -10.14 14.16 7.13
CA LEU A 476 -9.40 13.03 6.57
C LEU A 476 -10.25 12.38 5.47
N LEU A 477 -9.70 12.34 4.25
CA LEU A 477 -10.20 11.48 3.19
C LEU A 477 -9.52 10.12 3.32
N ILE A 478 -10.30 9.06 3.48
CA ILE A 478 -9.80 7.70 3.64
C ILE A 478 -10.30 6.87 2.47
N GLN A 479 -9.37 6.25 1.76
CA GLN A 479 -9.67 5.22 0.77
C GLN A 479 -9.46 3.86 1.41
N ALA A 480 -10.54 3.13 1.64
CA ALA A 480 -10.46 1.79 2.20
C ALA A 480 -9.84 0.79 1.20
N GLU A 481 -9.25 -0.29 1.70
CA GLU A 481 -8.70 -1.38 0.86
C GLU A 481 -9.75 -2.00 -0.06
N SER A 482 -11.04 -1.90 0.30
CA SER A 482 -12.19 -2.34 -0.49
C SER A 482 -12.61 -1.35 -1.60
N GLY A 483 -12.04 -0.14 -1.64
CA GLY A 483 -12.33 0.88 -2.64
C GLY A 483 -13.41 1.91 -2.26
N GLU A 484 -13.94 1.88 -1.04
CA GLU A 484 -14.83 2.94 -0.53
C GLU A 484 -14.02 4.20 -0.16
N ILE A 485 -14.55 5.39 -0.46
CA ILE A 485 -14.02 6.66 0.07
C ILE A 485 -14.87 7.10 1.25
N VAL A 486 -14.21 7.46 2.34
CA VAL A 486 -14.83 7.84 3.61
C VAL A 486 -14.27 9.19 4.06
N LEU A 487 -15.17 10.12 4.40
CA LEU A 487 -14.81 11.39 5.02
C LEU A 487 -14.93 11.26 6.54
N VAL A 488 -13.88 11.64 7.26
CA VAL A 488 -13.81 11.62 8.72
C VAL A 488 -13.29 12.97 9.22
N GLU A 489 -13.84 13.47 10.33
CA GLU A 489 -13.31 14.67 10.99
C GLU A 489 -11.94 14.34 11.64
N ALA A 490 -10.93 15.20 11.44
CA ALA A 490 -9.62 15.06 12.09
C ALA A 490 -9.69 15.53 13.56
N ASN A 491 -10.47 14.79 14.36
CA ASN A 491 -10.78 15.15 15.74
C ASN A 491 -9.96 14.32 16.74
N SER A 492 -9.27 14.98 17.66
CA SER A 492 -8.39 14.33 18.63
C SER A 492 -9.13 13.57 19.75
N THR A 493 -10.39 13.93 20.02
CA THR A 493 -11.17 13.40 21.15
C THR A 493 -11.99 12.17 20.81
N ARG A 494 -12.51 12.08 19.56
CA ARG A 494 -13.36 10.98 19.13
C ARG A 494 -13.30 10.74 17.62
N PHE A 495 -13.54 9.50 17.24
CA PHE A 495 -13.83 9.15 15.85
C PHE A 495 -15.22 9.64 15.42
N LYS A 496 -15.29 10.39 14.31
CA LYS A 496 -16.56 10.85 13.72
C LYS A 496 -16.53 10.71 12.20
N LYS A 497 -17.17 9.66 11.69
CA LYS A 497 -17.44 9.49 10.26
C LYS A 497 -18.50 10.50 9.82
N ILE A 498 -18.19 11.26 8.78
CA ILE A 498 -19.07 12.27 8.19
C ILE A 498 -19.93 11.65 7.09
N GLY A 499 -19.29 10.96 6.14
CA GLY A 499 -19.96 10.36 4.99
C GLY A 499 -19.09 9.31 4.31
N SER A 500 -19.66 8.59 3.35
CA SER A 500 -18.89 7.72 2.48
C SER A 500 -19.59 7.47 1.14
N ILE A 501 -18.80 7.08 0.15
CA ILE A 501 -19.24 6.75 -1.21
C ILE A 501 -18.49 5.51 -1.73
N PRO A 502 -19.14 4.64 -2.52
CA PRO A 502 -18.43 3.64 -3.30
C PRO A 502 -17.66 4.34 -4.43
N ALA A 503 -16.36 4.07 -4.55
CA ALA A 503 -15.53 4.65 -5.62
C ALA A 503 -14.96 3.57 -6.55
N LEU A 504 -14.29 2.58 -5.95
CA LEU A 504 -13.56 1.54 -6.67
C LEU A 504 -14.02 0.14 -6.23
N GLU A 505 -13.85 -0.83 -7.11
CA GLU A 505 -14.10 -2.24 -6.87
C GLU A 505 -12.79 -3.01 -6.84
N GLY A 506 -12.59 -3.79 -5.77
CA GLY A 506 -11.43 -4.63 -5.60
C GLY A 506 -10.36 -4.04 -4.69
N GLN A 507 -9.16 -4.61 -4.77
CA GLN A 507 -8.05 -4.28 -3.87
C GLN A 507 -7.47 -2.92 -4.19
N THR A 508 -7.42 -2.04 -3.19
CA THR A 508 -7.04 -0.64 -3.39
C THR A 508 -5.97 -0.22 -2.38
N TRP A 509 -4.73 -0.08 -2.83
CA TRP A 509 -3.59 0.34 -2.00
C TRP A 509 -2.98 1.68 -2.43
N ASN A 510 -3.53 2.30 -3.48
CA ASN A 510 -2.96 3.48 -4.13
C ASN A 510 -3.22 4.75 -3.31
N ASN A 511 -2.27 5.68 -3.27
CA ASN A 511 -2.45 6.96 -2.58
C ASN A 511 -3.46 7.85 -3.32
N LEU A 512 -4.18 8.68 -2.58
CA LEU A 512 -5.17 9.61 -3.13
C LEU A 512 -4.46 10.80 -3.79
N CYS A 513 -5.12 11.42 -4.76
CA CYS A 513 -4.72 12.70 -5.35
C CYS A 513 -5.91 13.66 -5.25
N LEU A 514 -5.72 14.80 -4.59
CA LEU A 514 -6.72 15.86 -4.48
C LEU A 514 -6.20 17.11 -5.18
N TYR A 515 -6.62 17.29 -6.43
CA TYR A 515 -6.33 18.46 -7.25
C TYR A 515 -7.48 19.45 -7.10
N GLU A 516 -7.26 20.60 -6.46
CA GLU A 516 -8.34 21.51 -6.05
C GLU A 516 -9.46 20.78 -5.30
N ASN A 517 -10.63 20.60 -5.94
CA ASN A 517 -11.76 19.83 -5.44
C ASN A 517 -12.03 18.56 -6.26
N ARG A 518 -11.07 18.13 -7.08
CA ARG A 518 -11.09 16.90 -7.88
C ARG A 518 -10.32 15.81 -7.15
N LEU A 519 -11.05 14.84 -6.62
CA LEU A 519 -10.49 13.66 -5.99
C LEU A 519 -10.30 12.56 -7.03
N LEU A 520 -9.04 12.33 -7.42
CA LEU A 520 -8.64 11.21 -8.27
C LEU A 520 -8.21 10.03 -7.41
N VAL A 521 -8.78 8.87 -7.70
CA VAL A 521 -8.49 7.61 -7.03
C VAL A 521 -8.40 6.49 -8.04
N ARG A 522 -7.57 5.49 -7.76
CA ARG A 522 -7.40 4.31 -8.61
C ARG A 522 -7.06 3.06 -7.82
N ASN A 523 -7.21 1.93 -8.48
CA ASN A 523 -6.59 0.66 -8.10
C ASN A 523 -5.84 0.03 -9.29
N ALA A 524 -5.56 -1.27 -9.21
CA ALA A 524 -4.91 -2.02 -10.27
C ALA A 524 -5.82 -2.36 -11.47
N ARG A 525 -7.08 -1.92 -11.47
CA ARG A 525 -8.06 -2.25 -12.52
C ARG A 525 -8.81 -1.05 -13.08
N GLU A 526 -9.10 -0.08 -12.23
CA GLU A 526 -9.92 1.09 -12.57
C GLU A 526 -9.45 2.36 -11.86
N ALA A 527 -9.83 3.49 -12.45
CA ALA A 527 -9.64 4.83 -11.92
C ALA A 527 -10.94 5.62 -12.01
N THR A 528 -11.13 6.58 -11.10
CA THR A 528 -12.30 7.47 -11.10
C THR A 528 -11.94 8.83 -10.52
N CYS A 529 -12.65 9.86 -10.97
CA CYS A 529 -12.57 11.22 -10.45
C CYS A 529 -13.91 11.65 -9.89
N PHE A 530 -13.88 12.28 -8.71
CA PHE A 530 -15.02 12.92 -8.08
C PHE A 530 -14.78 14.42 -7.94
N SER A 531 -15.80 15.22 -8.22
CA SER A 531 -15.86 16.61 -7.77
C SER A 531 -16.44 16.65 -6.34
N LEU A 532 -15.69 17.22 -5.42
CA LEU A 532 -16.06 17.44 -4.03
C LEU A 532 -16.58 18.87 -3.84
N ALA A 533 -17.55 19.04 -2.96
CA ALA A 533 -17.93 20.37 -2.49
C ALA A 533 -16.84 20.91 -1.54
N ILE A 534 -16.52 22.19 -1.68
CA ILE A 534 -15.55 22.90 -0.84
C ILE A 534 -16.24 24.08 -0.15
N GLN A 535 -15.74 24.43 1.02
CA GLN A 535 -16.19 25.63 1.72
C GLN A 535 -15.60 26.88 1.04
N PRO A 536 -16.29 28.04 1.13
CA PRO A 536 -15.82 29.31 0.57
C PRO A 536 -14.47 29.79 1.13
#